data_AF-A0A954L3K6-F1
#
_entry.id   AF-A0A954L3K6-F1
#
_cell.length_a   1.000
_cell.length_b   1.000
_cell.length_c   1.000
_cell.angle_alpha   90.00
_cell.angle_beta   90.00
_cell.angle_gamma   90.00
#
_symmetry.space_group_name_H-M   'P 1'
#
loop_
_entity.id
_entity.type
_entity.pdbx_description
1 polymer ?
#
loop_
_entity_poly.entity_id
_entity_poly.type
_entity_poly.pdbx_seq_one_letter_code
_entity_poly.pdbx_strand_id
1 'polypeptide(L)'
;MKPFWKAALCLLLTTMSPVRADQPADAERFSLRWVYAHPGFDLRTEEGTQQWLDLITRAKRAGYNGVCIKTGPLEQLGARQPDAYYSNTERIRAHAASLNVELIPSVMRMNGYSNGILSNNPHLAAGIPVKDCEFVVVDGNATLADSGNLIAGGDFESFAILNRPEGWDWIDLPGKSAFEDNETRHSGNKSVRFDGFESASEHGNCRIFKKLQLEPWRQYHLRFWLKTQAVKSPERIQVQVFGDVDQNVRRNLQRRSIDARSTQDWTSNDVVFNTLQNTEVWLYIGGWGAGGGKIWLDDVTLHQVAGINLLRRDGCPIRVTSEDGSQEFIEGEDFQRWEYPNMGRVRWPGQYELVHPQPPIVLTENSRIRNGQMLKVSYFHALMHMNEGICICLSQDEVFDLLEEHLKTVKQLYQPKTYLMAQDEVRLAGWCECCNPPGITTGQVLARAAHRCADIIHRVDPGAEIVTWSDMFDPHHNAIDNYWLTRDTIRGSWEGLERDVWIGNWNHGRAKESLAFFADRGHRQLLATYYDRRNWHNFVRRGLEAAEGVPHVDGIIYTTWSNDYQHLEEFMQLVSLPATLEK
;
A
#
# COMPACT_ATOMS: atom_id res chain seq x y z
N MET A 1 86.92 16.69 62.80
CA MET A 1 87.90 16.93 61.73
C MET A 1 87.16 17.53 60.52
N LYS A 2 87.71 18.62 59.97
CA LYS A 2 87.38 19.34 58.71
C LYS A 2 87.03 18.42 57.49
N PRO A 3 86.60 18.92 56.31
CA PRO A 3 85.64 20.00 55.95
C PRO A 3 84.81 19.73 54.63
N PHE A 4 84.07 20.75 54.16
CA PHE A 4 83.62 21.07 52.77
C PHE A 4 82.23 20.68 52.22
N TRP A 5 81.78 21.60 51.37
CA TRP A 5 80.49 21.83 50.73
C TRP A 5 80.51 21.43 49.24
N LYS A 6 79.31 21.19 48.67
CA LYS A 6 78.88 21.19 47.25
C LYS A 6 79.05 19.92 46.39
N ALA A 7 77.92 19.37 45.95
CA ALA A 7 77.62 19.10 44.53
C ALA A 7 76.09 18.96 44.33
N ALA A 8 75.62 19.41 43.16
CA ALA A 8 74.23 19.73 42.84
C ALA A 8 73.36 18.50 42.50
N LEU A 9 72.10 18.55 42.93
CA LEU A 9 71.02 17.63 42.53
C LEU A 9 70.27 18.29 41.35
N CYS A 10 70.46 17.79 40.13
CA CYS A 10 69.62 18.15 38.98
C CYS A 10 68.40 17.21 38.94
N LEU A 11 67.21 17.81 39.04
CA LEU A 11 65.94 17.17 38.69
C LEU A 11 65.91 16.86 37.18
N LEU A 12 65.70 15.60 36.82
CA LEU A 12 65.15 15.20 35.53
C LEU A 12 63.74 14.65 35.78
N LEU A 13 62.73 15.49 35.54
CA LEU A 13 61.33 15.11 35.45
C LEU A 13 61.13 14.30 34.16
N THR A 14 61.16 12.97 34.26
CA THR A 14 60.59 12.10 33.23
C THR A 14 59.08 12.04 33.43
N THR A 15 58.33 12.76 32.59
CA THR A 15 56.88 12.62 32.46
C THR A 15 56.56 11.28 31.82
N MET A 16 56.29 10.26 32.64
CA MET A 16 55.61 9.05 32.16
C MET A 16 54.18 9.45 31.79
N SER A 17 53.94 9.63 30.49
CA SER A 17 52.57 9.67 29.96
C SER A 17 51.95 8.29 30.19
N PRO A 18 50.73 8.18 30.74
CA PRO A 18 50.04 6.92 30.75
C PRO A 18 49.78 6.54 29.30
N VAL A 19 50.28 5.38 28.89
CA VAL A 19 49.83 4.72 27.66
C VAL A 19 48.35 4.48 27.85
N ARG A 20 47.55 5.33 27.20
CA ARG A 20 46.12 5.12 27.02
C ARG A 20 46.05 3.81 26.24
N ALA A 21 45.50 2.77 26.86
CA ALA A 21 45.11 1.60 26.12
C ALA A 21 44.17 2.10 25.02
N ASP A 22 44.58 1.97 23.77
CA ASP A 22 43.70 2.13 22.62
C ASP A 22 42.54 1.16 22.84
N GLN A 23 41.41 1.69 23.31
CA GLN A 23 40.13 1.05 23.02
C GLN A 23 40.05 1.03 21.49
N PRO A 24 39.70 -0.11 20.87
CA PRO A 24 39.44 -0.12 19.44
C PRO A 24 38.44 0.99 19.15
N ALA A 25 38.75 1.82 18.13
CA ALA A 25 37.79 2.75 17.56
C ALA A 25 36.44 2.05 17.46
N ASP A 26 35.38 2.67 18.01
CA ASP A 26 34.04 2.12 18.18
C ASP A 26 33.73 1.02 17.17
N ALA A 27 33.49 -0.21 17.65
CA ALA A 27 32.93 -1.25 16.80
C ALA A 27 31.68 -0.65 16.13
N GLU A 28 31.69 -0.52 14.80
CA GLU A 28 30.59 0.11 14.05
C GLU A 28 29.26 -0.50 14.51
N ARG A 29 28.41 0.31 15.16
CA ARG A 29 27.18 -0.13 15.87
C ARG A 29 26.29 -1.07 15.05
N PHE A 30 26.27 -0.90 13.73
CA PHE A 30 25.49 -1.70 12.79
C PHE A 30 26.39 -2.28 11.70
N SER A 31 26.37 -3.59 11.50
CA SER A 31 27.11 -4.27 10.43
C SER A 31 26.51 -4.05 9.04
N LEU A 32 25.18 -3.90 8.94
CA LEU A 32 24.48 -3.57 7.70
C LEU A 32 24.06 -2.10 7.71
N ARG A 33 24.45 -1.35 6.69
CA ARG A 33 24.14 0.08 6.56
C ARG A 33 23.66 0.31 5.15
N TRP A 34 22.35 0.36 4.97
CA TRP A 34 21.72 0.31 3.66
C TRP A 34 21.09 1.62 3.25
N VAL A 35 20.99 1.82 1.95
CA VAL A 35 20.17 2.88 1.33
C VAL A 35 19.03 2.19 0.59
N TYR A 36 17.79 2.56 0.88
CA TYR A 36 16.63 2.16 0.09
C TYR A 36 16.33 3.22 -0.96
N ALA A 37 16.56 2.88 -2.22
CA ALA A 37 16.29 3.77 -3.33
C ALA A 37 14.90 3.50 -3.91
N HIS A 38 13.95 4.38 -3.59
CA HIS A 38 12.58 4.33 -4.10
C HIS A 38 12.10 5.70 -4.60
N PRO A 39 11.55 5.80 -5.83
CA PRO A 39 11.37 4.73 -6.81
C PRO A 39 12.67 4.24 -7.50
N GLY A 40 13.82 4.88 -7.25
CA GLY A 40 15.09 4.62 -7.94
C GLY A 40 15.23 5.40 -9.24
N PHE A 41 16.32 5.16 -9.99
CA PHE A 41 16.60 5.85 -11.26
C PHE A 41 16.47 4.91 -12.47
N ASP A 42 16.12 5.47 -13.63
CA ASP A 42 15.85 4.70 -14.84
C ASP A 42 17.14 4.20 -15.52
N LEU A 43 17.40 2.89 -15.44
CA LEU A 43 18.59 2.27 -16.05
C LEU A 43 18.53 2.19 -17.59
N ARG A 44 17.39 2.54 -18.21
CA ARG A 44 17.30 2.65 -19.68
C ARG A 44 18.00 3.90 -20.21
N THR A 45 18.35 4.85 -19.35
CA THR A 45 18.97 6.12 -19.73
C THR A 45 20.37 6.26 -19.13
N GLU A 46 21.23 7.03 -19.81
CA GLU A 46 22.55 7.36 -19.28
C GLU A 46 22.46 8.22 -18.02
N GLU A 47 21.52 9.17 -17.99
CA GLU A 47 21.28 10.04 -16.84
C GLU A 47 20.93 9.23 -15.58
N GLY A 48 19.95 8.32 -15.68
CA GLY A 48 19.57 7.48 -14.55
C GLY A 48 20.70 6.54 -14.11
N THR A 49 21.51 6.08 -15.06
CA THR A 49 22.71 5.28 -14.76
C THR A 49 23.75 6.10 -14.00
N GLN A 50 24.03 7.33 -14.43
CA GLN A 50 24.96 8.22 -13.73
C GLN A 50 24.45 8.54 -12.32
N GLN A 51 23.15 8.77 -12.14
CA GLN A 51 22.55 8.97 -10.82
C GLN A 51 22.75 7.76 -9.90
N TRP A 52 22.65 6.53 -10.41
CA TRP A 52 22.99 5.32 -9.65
C TRP A 52 24.48 5.27 -9.27
N LEU A 53 25.38 5.53 -10.21
CA LEU A 53 26.83 5.54 -9.96
C LEU A 53 27.20 6.58 -8.87
N ASP A 54 26.60 7.76 -8.95
CA ASP A 54 26.79 8.84 -7.98
C ASP A 54 26.22 8.46 -6.61
N LEU A 55 25.01 7.91 -6.55
CA LEU A 55 24.39 7.46 -5.31
C LEU A 55 25.23 6.37 -4.62
N ILE A 56 25.67 5.35 -5.36
CA ILE A 56 26.51 4.27 -4.82
C ILE A 56 27.84 4.83 -4.29
N THR A 57 28.46 5.77 -5.01
CA THR A 57 29.69 6.42 -4.58
C THR A 57 29.49 7.24 -3.31
N ARG A 58 28.42 8.04 -3.25
CA ARG A 58 28.06 8.84 -2.06
C ARG A 58 27.75 7.95 -0.87
N ALA A 59 26.95 6.91 -1.08
CA ALA A 59 26.61 5.92 -0.07
C ALA A 59 27.88 5.28 0.52
N LYS A 60 28.81 4.83 -0.32
CA LYS A 60 30.08 4.28 0.16
C LYS A 60 30.87 5.28 1.01
N ARG A 61 30.99 6.53 0.54
CA ARG A 61 31.72 7.59 1.27
C ARG A 61 31.08 7.91 2.62
N ALA A 62 29.76 7.84 2.71
CA ALA A 62 29.01 8.05 3.95
C ALA A 62 29.03 6.84 4.90
N GLY A 63 29.60 5.69 4.48
CA GLY A 63 29.74 4.49 5.31
C GLY A 63 28.72 3.39 5.04
N TYR A 64 27.81 3.56 4.08
CA TYR A 64 26.87 2.51 3.67
C TYR A 64 27.60 1.39 2.93
N ASN A 65 27.08 0.17 3.06
CA ASN A 65 27.59 -1.04 2.41
C ASN A 65 26.53 -1.80 1.59
N GLY A 66 25.30 -1.31 1.52
CA GLY A 66 24.25 -1.87 0.67
C GLY A 66 23.34 -0.80 0.08
N VAL A 67 22.84 -1.05 -1.12
CA VAL A 67 21.84 -0.22 -1.81
C VAL A 67 20.73 -1.12 -2.33
N CYS A 68 19.52 -0.93 -1.81
CA CYS A 68 18.35 -1.64 -2.28
C CYS A 68 17.87 -1.06 -3.61
N ILE A 69 17.57 -1.92 -4.57
CA ILE A 69 17.13 -1.53 -5.91
C ILE A 69 15.78 -2.17 -6.26
N LYS A 70 14.88 -1.39 -6.87
CA LYS A 70 13.63 -1.92 -7.41
C LYS A 70 13.86 -2.62 -8.74
N THR A 71 13.25 -3.78 -8.89
CA THR A 71 13.33 -4.62 -10.09
C THR A 71 12.01 -4.64 -10.86
N GLY A 72 11.13 -3.66 -10.62
CA GLY A 72 9.82 -3.52 -11.26
C GLY A 72 9.83 -3.65 -12.80
N PRO A 73 10.79 -3.07 -13.53
CA PRO A 73 10.90 -3.26 -14.98
C PRO A 73 11.06 -4.72 -15.43
N LEU A 74 11.50 -5.62 -14.54
CA LEU A 74 11.68 -7.04 -14.83
C LEU A 74 10.46 -7.89 -14.44
N GLU A 75 9.44 -7.30 -13.78
CA GLU A 75 8.25 -8.03 -13.31
C GLU A 75 7.28 -8.37 -14.46
N GLN A 76 7.34 -7.62 -15.58
CA GLN A 76 6.63 -7.98 -16.81
C GLN A 76 7.44 -9.03 -17.57
N LEU A 77 7.15 -10.30 -17.36
CA LEU A 77 7.88 -11.42 -17.94
C LEU A 77 7.68 -11.47 -19.47
N GLY A 78 8.72 -11.90 -20.17
CA GLY A 78 8.75 -11.93 -21.64
C GLY A 78 8.91 -10.57 -22.31
N ALA A 79 8.75 -9.45 -21.58
CA ALA A 79 9.08 -8.12 -22.08
C ALA A 79 10.58 -7.86 -21.94
N ARG A 80 11.29 -7.81 -23.08
CA ARG A 80 12.72 -7.48 -23.09
C ARG A 80 12.91 -5.97 -22.87
N GLN A 81 13.82 -5.60 -21.98
CA GLN A 81 14.24 -4.21 -21.82
C GLN A 81 15.17 -3.77 -22.97
N PRO A 82 15.32 -2.47 -23.25
CA PRO A 82 16.34 -2.00 -24.19
C PRO A 82 17.75 -2.46 -23.80
N ASP A 83 18.64 -2.67 -24.77
CA ASP A 83 20.02 -3.14 -24.51
C ASP A 83 20.76 -2.25 -23.49
N ALA A 84 20.50 -0.95 -23.53
CA ALA A 84 21.02 0.02 -22.57
C ALA A 84 20.72 -0.39 -21.10
N TYR A 85 19.54 -0.92 -20.81
CA TYR A 85 19.17 -1.37 -19.47
C TYR A 85 20.13 -2.45 -18.95
N TYR A 86 20.43 -3.45 -19.79
CA TYR A 86 21.31 -4.56 -19.40
C TYR A 86 22.76 -4.08 -19.26
N SER A 87 23.29 -3.33 -20.23
CA SER A 87 24.65 -2.79 -20.15
C SER A 87 24.82 -1.84 -18.97
N ASN A 88 23.80 -1.03 -18.65
CA ASN A 88 23.84 -0.12 -17.52
C ASN A 88 23.71 -0.86 -16.19
N THR A 89 22.94 -1.94 -16.14
CA THR A 89 22.89 -2.80 -14.96
C THR A 89 24.25 -3.44 -14.67
N GLU A 90 24.95 -3.91 -15.70
CA GLU A 90 26.33 -4.40 -15.56
C GLU A 90 27.28 -3.32 -15.07
N ARG A 91 27.17 -2.09 -15.57
CA ARG A 91 27.97 -0.94 -15.12
C ARG A 91 27.77 -0.63 -13.65
N ILE A 92 26.52 -0.52 -13.17
CA ILE A 92 26.27 -0.24 -11.76
C ILE A 92 26.70 -1.40 -10.86
N ARG A 93 26.56 -2.65 -11.32
CA ARG A 93 27.01 -3.85 -10.60
C ARG A 93 28.52 -3.86 -10.45
N ALA A 94 29.26 -3.61 -11.54
CA ALA A 94 30.72 -3.53 -11.51
C ALA A 94 31.21 -2.38 -10.62
N HIS A 95 30.55 -1.23 -10.69
CA HIS A 95 30.87 -0.08 -9.84
C HIS A 95 30.63 -0.36 -8.36
N ALA A 96 29.46 -0.91 -8.01
CA ALA A 96 29.13 -1.29 -6.63
C ALA A 96 30.12 -2.33 -6.08
N ALA A 97 30.47 -3.35 -6.88
CA ALA A 97 31.48 -4.34 -6.52
C ALA A 97 32.86 -3.70 -6.27
N SER A 98 33.30 -2.77 -7.12
CA SER A 98 34.57 -2.05 -6.95
C SER A 98 34.65 -1.25 -5.63
N LEU A 99 33.49 -0.85 -5.10
CA LEU A 99 33.35 -0.09 -3.86
C LEU A 99 33.02 -0.97 -2.65
N ASN A 100 32.88 -2.29 -2.83
CA ASN A 100 32.35 -3.21 -1.83
C ASN A 100 31.01 -2.70 -1.26
N VAL A 101 30.09 -2.34 -2.16
CA VAL A 101 28.69 -2.02 -1.86
C VAL A 101 27.84 -3.09 -2.53
N GLU A 102 26.95 -3.72 -1.77
CA GLU A 102 26.02 -4.70 -2.31
C GLU A 102 24.82 -4.04 -2.99
N LEU A 103 24.41 -4.56 -4.16
CA LEU A 103 23.10 -4.24 -4.73
C LEU A 103 22.09 -5.27 -4.26
N ILE A 104 21.02 -4.82 -3.59
CA ILE A 104 20.04 -5.66 -2.91
C ILE A 104 18.70 -5.53 -3.66
N PRO A 105 18.42 -6.41 -4.64
CA PRO A 105 17.20 -6.31 -5.41
C PRO A 105 15.97 -6.65 -4.57
N SER A 106 14.93 -5.85 -4.74
CA SER A 106 13.60 -6.11 -4.22
C SER A 106 12.91 -7.16 -5.11
N VAL A 107 12.42 -8.25 -4.53
CA VAL A 107 11.79 -9.40 -5.22
C VAL A 107 10.56 -9.89 -4.45
N MET A 108 9.90 -10.95 -4.93
CA MET A 108 8.77 -11.59 -4.24
C MET A 108 7.66 -10.59 -3.90
N ARG A 109 7.34 -9.71 -4.86
CA ARG A 109 6.39 -8.61 -4.65
C ARG A 109 4.97 -9.17 -4.47
N MET A 110 4.60 -9.34 -3.21
CA MET A 110 3.27 -9.73 -2.76
C MET A 110 2.81 -8.74 -1.71
N ASN A 111 2.61 -7.50 -2.14
CA ASN A 111 2.27 -6.35 -1.30
C ASN A 111 1.07 -5.58 -1.87
N GLY A 112 0.76 -4.43 -1.28
CA GLY A 112 -0.29 -3.52 -1.77
C GLY A 112 -0.10 -3.00 -3.21
N TYR A 113 1.07 -3.19 -3.83
CA TYR A 113 1.42 -2.60 -5.12
C TYR A 113 1.94 -3.66 -6.10
N SER A 114 1.24 -4.78 -6.21
CA SER A 114 1.65 -5.95 -7.00
C SER A 114 1.38 -5.81 -8.51
N ASN A 115 1.07 -4.60 -8.98
CA ASN A 115 0.70 -4.30 -10.37
C ASN A 115 1.73 -4.79 -11.41
N GLY A 116 3.02 -4.76 -11.09
CA GLY A 116 4.08 -5.22 -12.00
C GLY A 116 4.00 -6.72 -12.29
N ILE A 117 3.81 -7.57 -11.27
CA ILE A 117 3.58 -9.01 -11.47
C ILE A 117 2.23 -9.28 -12.15
N LEU A 118 1.19 -8.52 -11.77
CA LEU A 118 -0.15 -8.61 -12.37
C LEU A 118 -0.19 -8.17 -13.84
N SER A 119 0.89 -7.56 -14.36
CA SER A 119 1.01 -7.23 -15.79
C SER A 119 1.05 -8.47 -16.69
N ASN A 120 1.48 -9.61 -16.15
CA ASN A 120 1.51 -10.90 -16.86
C ASN A 120 0.10 -11.49 -16.96
N ASN A 121 -0.60 -11.54 -15.83
CA ASN A 121 -1.97 -12.00 -15.73
C ASN A 121 -2.74 -11.21 -14.66
N PRO A 122 -3.65 -10.30 -15.06
CA PRO A 122 -4.38 -9.48 -14.10
C PRO A 122 -5.43 -10.29 -13.32
N HIS A 123 -5.84 -11.47 -13.78
CA HIS A 123 -6.80 -12.29 -13.02
C HIS A 123 -6.20 -12.84 -11.71
N LEU A 124 -4.88 -12.76 -11.51
CA LEU A 124 -4.18 -13.18 -10.29
C LEU A 124 -4.35 -12.21 -9.12
N ALA A 125 -5.06 -11.09 -9.28
CA ALA A 125 -5.34 -10.18 -8.18
C ALA A 125 -6.13 -10.86 -7.04
N ALA A 126 -6.03 -10.28 -5.84
CA ALA A 126 -6.84 -10.69 -4.70
C ALA A 126 -8.31 -10.32 -4.97
N GLY A 127 -9.20 -11.31 -4.88
CA GLY A 127 -10.60 -11.18 -5.28
C GLY A 127 -11.55 -11.08 -4.10
N ILE A 128 -12.36 -10.02 -4.04
CA ILE A 128 -13.49 -9.88 -3.11
C ILE A 128 -14.74 -10.47 -3.79
N PRO A 129 -15.59 -11.25 -3.08
CA PRO A 129 -16.80 -11.80 -3.68
C PRO A 129 -17.90 -10.75 -3.87
N VAL A 130 -18.66 -10.95 -4.94
CA VAL A 130 -20.02 -10.45 -5.15
C VAL A 130 -20.93 -11.68 -5.19
N LYS A 131 -22.04 -11.66 -4.44
CA LYS A 131 -22.88 -12.86 -4.24
C LYS A 131 -24.32 -12.61 -4.64
N ASP A 132 -24.85 -13.41 -5.55
CA ASP A 132 -26.26 -13.40 -5.95
C ASP A 132 -26.74 -12.04 -6.48
N CYS A 133 -25.87 -11.30 -7.17
CA CYS A 133 -26.20 -10.02 -7.79
C CYS A 133 -27.29 -10.22 -8.86
N GLU A 134 -28.32 -9.36 -8.84
CA GLU A 134 -29.49 -9.55 -9.69
C GLU A 134 -29.26 -9.00 -11.10
N PHE A 135 -29.49 -9.84 -12.09
CA PHE A 135 -29.38 -9.50 -13.50
C PHE A 135 -30.72 -9.76 -14.19
N VAL A 136 -31.05 -8.95 -15.19
CA VAL A 136 -32.20 -9.12 -16.06
C VAL A 136 -31.75 -9.37 -17.49
N VAL A 137 -32.37 -10.33 -18.15
CA VAL A 137 -32.08 -10.66 -19.55
C VAL A 137 -32.91 -9.78 -20.48
N VAL A 138 -32.25 -9.02 -21.35
CA VAL A 138 -32.86 -8.22 -22.40
C VAL A 138 -32.12 -8.49 -23.71
N ASP A 139 -32.86 -8.93 -24.73
CA ASP A 139 -32.37 -9.17 -26.09
C ASP A 139 -31.10 -10.03 -26.13
N GLY A 140 -31.10 -11.14 -25.39
CA GLY A 140 -29.98 -12.08 -25.33
C GLY A 140 -28.78 -11.63 -24.49
N ASN A 141 -28.90 -10.52 -23.75
CA ASN A 141 -27.88 -10.01 -22.85
C ASN A 141 -28.43 -9.94 -21.44
N ALA A 142 -27.77 -10.57 -20.46
CA ALA A 142 -28.06 -10.31 -19.06
C ALA A 142 -27.22 -9.12 -18.59
N THR A 143 -27.89 -8.09 -18.07
CA THR A 143 -27.27 -6.91 -17.45
C THR A 143 -27.75 -6.76 -16.02
N LEU A 144 -27.00 -6.01 -15.22
CA LEU A 144 -27.42 -5.66 -13.87
C LEU A 144 -28.86 -5.12 -13.86
N ALA A 145 -29.70 -5.62 -12.97
CA ALA A 145 -31.04 -5.07 -12.76
C ALA A 145 -30.94 -3.65 -12.22
N ASP A 146 -31.64 -2.70 -12.85
CA ASP A 146 -31.53 -1.28 -12.49
C ASP A 146 -32.05 -1.01 -11.08
N SER A 147 -31.16 -0.54 -10.20
CA SER A 147 -31.49 -0.12 -8.84
C SER A 147 -31.76 1.38 -8.71
N GLY A 148 -31.63 2.15 -9.80
CA GLY A 148 -31.67 3.61 -9.80
C GLY A 148 -30.51 4.25 -9.02
N ASN A 149 -30.61 5.56 -8.80
CA ASN A 149 -29.72 6.30 -7.90
C ASN A 149 -30.17 6.13 -6.45
N LEU A 150 -29.28 5.61 -5.60
CA LEU A 150 -29.54 5.32 -4.18
C LEU A 150 -29.31 6.53 -3.25
N ILE A 151 -28.86 7.67 -3.80
CA ILE A 151 -28.75 8.94 -3.07
C ILE A 151 -29.94 9.85 -3.43
N ALA A 152 -30.91 9.94 -2.51
CA ALA A 152 -31.91 11.00 -2.56
C ALA A 152 -31.28 12.34 -2.11
N GLY A 153 -31.60 13.43 -2.83
CA GLY A 153 -31.12 14.79 -2.52
C GLY A 153 -29.63 15.02 -2.80
N GLY A 154 -29.03 14.23 -3.69
CA GLY A 154 -27.63 14.38 -4.08
C GLY A 154 -27.36 15.53 -5.06
N ASP A 155 -28.41 16.03 -5.74
CA ASP A 155 -28.40 17.23 -6.59
C ASP A 155 -28.45 18.54 -5.80
N PHE A 156 -28.74 18.46 -4.50
CA PHE A 156 -28.86 19.59 -3.58
C PHE A 156 -29.87 20.67 -4.01
N GLU A 157 -30.94 20.33 -4.72
CA GLU A 157 -31.92 21.34 -5.17
C GLU A 157 -32.94 21.75 -4.09
N SER A 158 -33.08 20.95 -3.02
CA SER A 158 -34.11 21.13 -1.98
C SER A 158 -33.55 21.31 -0.57
N PHE A 159 -34.06 22.32 0.15
CA PHE A 159 -33.66 22.71 1.49
C PHE A 159 -34.89 23.14 2.33
N ALA A 160 -35.66 22.20 2.88
CA ALA A 160 -36.75 22.55 3.83
C ALA A 160 -36.26 23.28 5.09
N ILE A 161 -35.00 23.06 5.49
CA ILE A 161 -34.35 23.76 6.59
C ILE A 161 -33.15 24.51 6.02
N LEU A 162 -33.05 25.81 6.33
CA LEU A 162 -31.99 26.68 5.82
C LEU A 162 -30.60 26.06 6.01
N ASN A 163 -29.81 25.98 4.94
CA ASN A 163 -28.47 25.38 4.88
C ASN A 163 -28.38 23.89 5.24
N ARG A 164 -29.51 23.16 5.25
CA ARG A 164 -29.54 21.70 5.39
C ARG A 164 -30.23 21.08 4.16
N PRO A 165 -29.49 20.40 3.28
CA PRO A 165 -30.08 19.78 2.11
C PRO A 165 -31.02 18.65 2.56
N GLU A 166 -32.15 18.51 1.87
CA GLU A 166 -33.04 17.37 2.07
C GLU A 166 -32.37 16.07 1.63
N GLY A 167 -32.81 14.94 2.20
CA GLY A 167 -32.27 13.62 1.87
C GLY A 167 -30.96 13.24 2.58
N TRP A 168 -30.33 14.16 3.33
CA TRP A 168 -29.12 13.88 4.10
C TRP A 168 -29.39 13.81 5.60
N ASP A 169 -28.74 12.86 6.28
CA ASP A 169 -28.96 12.62 7.71
C ASP A 169 -28.31 13.69 8.58
N TRP A 170 -27.18 14.25 8.13
CA TRP A 170 -26.44 15.24 8.89
C TRP A 170 -25.46 16.05 8.02
N ILE A 171 -25.18 17.28 8.47
CA ILE A 171 -24.17 18.17 7.89
C ILE A 171 -23.53 19.03 9.00
N ASP A 172 -22.22 19.28 8.91
CA ASP A 172 -21.47 20.09 9.89
C ASP A 172 -21.93 21.57 9.89
N LEU A 173 -22.39 22.04 11.05
CA LEU A 173 -22.74 23.44 11.38
C LEU A 173 -23.42 24.28 10.27
N PRO A 174 -24.69 23.96 9.92
CA PRO A 174 -25.48 24.72 8.95
C PRO A 174 -25.55 26.21 9.28
N GLY A 175 -25.28 27.05 8.28
CA GLY A 175 -25.22 28.51 8.39
C GLY A 175 -23.95 29.07 9.05
N LYS A 176 -23.00 28.21 9.43
CA LYS A 176 -21.69 28.62 9.97
C LYS A 176 -20.52 28.09 9.16
N SER A 177 -20.57 26.81 8.76
CA SER A 177 -19.56 26.19 7.89
C SER A 177 -20.15 25.43 6.71
N ALA A 178 -21.48 25.35 6.61
CA ALA A 178 -22.19 24.72 5.51
C ALA A 178 -23.35 25.62 5.07
N PHE A 179 -23.51 25.81 3.76
CA PHE A 179 -24.42 26.78 3.17
C PHE A 179 -25.05 26.20 1.91
N GLU A 180 -26.32 26.54 1.66
CA GLU A 180 -26.85 26.47 0.29
C GLU A 180 -26.22 27.59 -0.55
N ASP A 181 -25.81 27.29 -1.79
CA ASP A 181 -25.22 28.26 -2.71
C ASP A 181 -25.93 28.21 -4.07
N ASN A 182 -26.51 29.35 -4.47
CA ASN A 182 -27.25 29.48 -5.73
C ASN A 182 -26.40 30.12 -6.85
N GLU A 183 -25.20 30.61 -6.54
CA GLU A 183 -24.30 31.27 -7.48
C GLU A 183 -23.28 30.30 -8.06
N THR A 184 -22.67 29.49 -7.19
CA THR A 184 -21.69 28.47 -7.58
C THR A 184 -22.32 27.09 -7.48
N ARG A 185 -22.57 26.48 -8.65
CA ARG A 185 -23.22 25.18 -8.82
C ARG A 185 -22.66 24.49 -10.06
N HIS A 186 -22.70 23.16 -10.09
CA HIS A 186 -22.30 22.37 -11.25
C HIS A 186 -23.51 22.14 -12.16
N SER A 187 -24.62 21.66 -11.59
CA SER A 187 -25.89 21.50 -12.28
C SER A 187 -27.01 22.22 -11.53
N GLY A 188 -28.25 22.13 -12.04
CA GLY A 188 -29.42 22.70 -11.35
C GLY A 188 -29.32 24.19 -11.03
N ASN A 189 -29.87 24.57 -9.88
CA ASN A 189 -29.91 25.93 -9.37
C ASN A 189 -29.06 26.11 -8.11
N LYS A 190 -28.72 25.02 -7.41
CA LYS A 190 -28.09 25.05 -6.09
C LYS A 190 -26.96 24.04 -5.98
N SER A 191 -26.06 24.29 -5.03
CA SER A 191 -25.11 23.30 -4.54
C SER A 191 -24.91 23.44 -3.03
N VAL A 192 -24.14 22.54 -2.43
CA VAL A 192 -23.69 22.68 -1.03
C VAL A 192 -22.28 23.27 -1.01
N ARG A 193 -22.13 24.35 -0.26
CA ARG A 193 -20.85 25.01 -0.03
C ARG A 193 -20.41 24.87 1.43
N PHE A 194 -19.15 24.49 1.63
CA PHE A 194 -18.48 24.57 2.90
C PHE A 194 -17.44 25.70 2.92
N ASP A 195 -17.38 26.44 4.03
CA ASP A 195 -16.36 27.43 4.30
C ASP A 195 -16.17 27.62 5.82
N GLY A 196 -15.48 28.68 6.24
CA GLY A 196 -15.35 29.02 7.66
C GLY A 196 -14.59 27.97 8.48
N PHE A 197 -13.76 27.15 7.83
CA PHE A 197 -13.11 25.99 8.42
C PHE A 197 -12.32 26.31 9.70
N GLU A 198 -11.68 27.47 9.75
CA GLU A 198 -10.81 27.86 10.87
C GLU A 198 -11.57 28.63 11.98
N SER A 199 -12.80 29.07 11.71
CA SER A 199 -13.58 29.90 12.62
C SER A 199 -14.86 29.25 13.13
N ALA A 200 -15.42 28.27 12.43
CA ALA A 200 -16.70 27.66 12.76
C ALA A 200 -16.60 26.53 13.80
N SER A 201 -15.49 25.79 13.84
CA SER A 201 -15.24 24.75 14.85
C SER A 201 -13.75 24.64 15.19
N GLU A 202 -13.45 24.18 16.41
CA GLU A 202 -12.07 23.94 16.87
C GLU A 202 -11.32 22.91 16.01
N HIS A 203 -12.04 21.90 15.50
CA HIS A 203 -11.45 20.82 14.69
C HIS A 203 -11.39 21.15 13.19
N GLY A 204 -12.14 22.17 12.74
CA GLY A 204 -12.23 22.57 11.34
C GLY A 204 -12.84 21.54 10.39
N ASN A 205 -13.70 20.66 10.91
CA ASN A 205 -14.42 19.69 10.09
C ASN A 205 -15.58 20.34 9.33
N CYS A 206 -15.81 19.88 8.10
CA CYS A 206 -16.87 20.35 7.21
C CYS A 206 -17.34 19.21 6.32
N ARG A 207 -18.31 18.43 6.81
CA ARG A 207 -18.72 17.18 6.19
C ARG A 207 -20.22 17.09 6.06
N ILE A 208 -20.66 16.34 5.06
CA ILE A 208 -22.02 15.85 4.95
C ILE A 208 -22.04 14.33 5.17
N PHE A 209 -23.14 13.81 5.71
CA PHE A 209 -23.28 12.44 6.15
C PHE A 209 -24.60 11.81 5.70
N LYS A 210 -24.55 10.56 5.28
CA LYS A 210 -25.72 9.76 4.95
C LYS A 210 -25.56 8.31 5.43
N LYS A 211 -26.62 7.76 6.00
CA LYS A 211 -26.78 6.32 6.23
C LYS A 211 -27.38 5.69 4.99
N LEU A 212 -26.81 4.57 4.56
CA LEU A 212 -27.21 3.86 3.36
C LEU A 212 -27.55 2.42 3.73
N GLN A 213 -28.79 2.02 3.46
CA GLN A 213 -29.17 0.61 3.46
C GLN A 213 -28.82 0.05 2.09
N LEU A 214 -27.92 -0.92 2.05
CA LEU A 214 -27.38 -1.50 0.82
C LEU A 214 -27.41 -3.03 0.91
N GLU A 215 -27.44 -3.68 -0.23
CA GLU A 215 -27.33 -5.14 -0.29
C GLU A 215 -25.88 -5.56 0.04
N PRO A 216 -25.68 -6.59 0.87
CA PRO A 216 -24.36 -7.10 1.16
C PRO A 216 -23.78 -7.80 -0.07
N TRP A 217 -22.46 -7.91 -0.11
CA TRP A 217 -21.70 -8.55 -1.19
C TRP A 217 -22.03 -7.98 -2.57
N ARG A 218 -22.17 -6.65 -2.67
CA ARG A 218 -22.37 -5.92 -3.92
C ARG A 218 -21.25 -4.93 -4.15
N GLN A 219 -21.06 -4.53 -5.41
CA GLN A 219 -20.25 -3.38 -5.76
C GLN A 219 -21.13 -2.16 -5.95
N TYR A 220 -20.63 -1.01 -5.51
CA TYR A 220 -21.28 0.28 -5.73
C TYR A 220 -20.28 1.29 -6.27
N HIS A 221 -20.78 2.15 -7.16
CA HIS A 221 -20.09 3.30 -7.72
C HIS A 221 -20.73 4.58 -7.19
N LEU A 222 -19.98 5.30 -6.37
CA LEU A 222 -20.29 6.65 -5.93
C LEU A 222 -19.60 7.64 -6.88
N ARG A 223 -20.36 8.60 -7.40
CA ARG A 223 -19.85 9.71 -8.19
C ARG A 223 -20.35 11.03 -7.61
N PHE A 224 -19.50 12.04 -7.59
CA PHE A 224 -19.85 13.40 -7.16
C PHE A 224 -18.96 14.44 -7.82
N TRP A 225 -19.42 15.69 -7.85
CA TRP A 225 -18.64 16.81 -8.35
C TRP A 225 -18.08 17.65 -7.20
N LEU A 226 -16.80 18.01 -7.33
CA LEU A 226 -16.05 18.78 -6.34
C LEU A 226 -15.45 20.02 -6.99
N LYS A 227 -15.65 21.17 -6.35
CA LYS A 227 -14.92 22.40 -6.64
C LYS A 227 -14.25 22.90 -5.37
N THR A 228 -13.06 23.47 -5.50
CA THR A 228 -12.32 24.04 -4.36
C THR A 228 -11.76 25.41 -4.72
N GLN A 229 -11.61 26.27 -3.72
CA GLN A 229 -10.96 27.56 -3.85
C GLN A 229 -10.09 27.83 -2.63
N ALA A 230 -8.78 28.03 -2.84
CA ALA A 230 -7.81 28.41 -1.82
C ALA A 230 -7.83 27.56 -0.53
N VAL A 231 -8.12 26.25 -0.65
CA VAL A 231 -8.04 25.30 0.47
C VAL A 231 -6.58 25.06 0.82
N LYS A 232 -6.21 25.17 2.10
CA LYS A 232 -4.81 25.04 2.56
C LYS A 232 -4.31 23.60 2.52
N SER A 233 -5.15 22.66 2.96
CA SER A 233 -4.80 21.23 3.08
C SER A 233 -5.79 20.36 2.29
N PRO A 234 -5.76 20.42 0.94
CA PRO A 234 -6.74 19.73 0.10
C PRO A 234 -6.69 18.19 0.24
N GLU A 235 -5.57 17.61 0.66
CA GLU A 235 -5.42 16.17 0.97
C GLU A 235 -6.29 15.70 2.15
N ARG A 236 -6.85 16.64 2.92
CA ARG A 236 -7.82 16.37 4.01
C ARG A 236 -9.26 16.40 3.56
N ILE A 237 -9.54 16.69 2.28
CA ILE A 237 -10.84 16.47 1.67
C ILE A 237 -10.92 14.98 1.33
N GLN A 238 -11.91 14.29 1.89
CA GLN A 238 -12.03 12.83 1.80
C GLN A 238 -13.47 12.40 1.55
N VAL A 239 -13.58 11.20 0.99
CA VAL A 239 -14.79 10.38 1.08
C VAL A 239 -14.49 9.28 2.11
N GLN A 240 -15.43 8.96 2.99
CA GLN A 240 -15.28 7.81 3.88
C GLN A 240 -16.55 6.97 3.79
N VAL A 241 -16.39 5.67 3.56
CA VAL A 241 -17.49 4.72 3.40
C VAL A 241 -17.30 3.65 4.46
N PHE A 242 -17.99 3.77 5.59
CA PHE A 242 -17.80 2.87 6.72
C PHE A 242 -18.83 1.73 6.71
N GLY A 243 -18.34 0.50 6.70
CA GLY A 243 -19.06 -0.67 7.17
C GLY A 243 -18.76 -0.95 8.64
N ASP A 244 -19.30 -2.06 9.16
CA ASP A 244 -19.19 -2.50 10.54
C ASP A 244 -19.61 -1.36 11.49
N VAL A 245 -20.71 -0.66 11.15
CA VAL A 245 -21.07 0.66 11.73
C VAL A 245 -21.39 0.61 13.24
N ASP A 246 -21.79 -0.57 13.72
CA ASP A 246 -22.05 -0.89 15.13
C ASP A 246 -20.80 -1.29 15.92
N GLN A 247 -19.65 -1.48 15.25
CA GLN A 247 -18.40 -1.81 15.92
C GLN A 247 -17.68 -0.53 16.40
N ASN A 248 -16.92 -0.66 17.50
CA ASN A 248 -16.12 0.45 18.04
C ASN A 248 -15.11 0.99 17.02
N VAL A 249 -14.54 0.10 16.20
CA VAL A 249 -13.69 0.46 15.07
C VAL A 249 -14.43 0.10 13.79
N ARG A 250 -14.93 1.13 13.10
CA ARG A 250 -15.61 0.96 11.82
C ARG A 250 -14.61 0.72 10.70
N ARG A 251 -14.98 -0.14 9.76
CA ARG A 251 -14.13 -0.48 8.62
C ARG A 251 -14.40 0.46 7.46
N ASN A 252 -13.41 1.25 7.04
CA ASN A 252 -13.53 2.03 5.82
C ASN A 252 -13.38 1.10 4.59
N LEU A 253 -14.47 0.95 3.83
CA LEU A 253 -14.64 0.09 2.66
C LEU A 253 -14.05 0.69 1.38
N GLN A 254 -13.77 2.00 1.39
CA GLN A 254 -13.11 2.70 0.30
C GLN A 254 -11.78 3.26 0.81
N ARG A 255 -10.69 3.08 0.05
CA ARG A 255 -9.34 3.45 0.50
C ARG A 255 -8.58 4.30 -0.51
N ARG A 256 -9.30 4.97 -1.41
CA ARG A 256 -8.71 5.89 -2.37
C ARG A 256 -8.77 7.34 -1.86
N SER A 257 -7.75 8.10 -2.23
CA SER A 257 -7.76 9.55 -2.15
C SER A 257 -8.56 10.12 -3.32
N ILE A 258 -9.19 11.28 -3.10
CA ILE A 258 -9.96 12.00 -4.13
C ILE A 258 -9.13 13.11 -4.82
N ASP A 259 -7.79 13.03 -4.73
CA ASP A 259 -6.79 13.88 -5.40
C ASP A 259 -7.16 15.37 -5.54
N ALA A 260 -7.82 15.91 -4.51
CA ALA A 260 -8.30 17.28 -4.50
C ALA A 260 -7.10 18.25 -4.50
N ARG A 261 -7.29 19.40 -5.15
CA ARG A 261 -6.32 20.48 -5.23
C ARG A 261 -6.78 21.67 -4.41
N SER A 262 -5.84 22.56 -4.08
CA SER A 262 -6.13 23.78 -3.31
C SER A 262 -7.18 24.66 -4.00
N THR A 263 -7.05 24.80 -5.32
CA THR A 263 -8.04 25.46 -6.18
C THR A 263 -8.22 24.61 -7.43
N GLN A 264 -9.47 24.25 -7.72
CA GLN A 264 -9.84 23.56 -8.96
C GLN A 264 -11.26 23.94 -9.35
N ASP A 265 -11.54 23.89 -10.65
CA ASP A 265 -12.93 23.95 -11.11
C ASP A 265 -13.64 22.61 -10.87
N TRP A 266 -14.96 22.59 -11.10
CA TRP A 266 -15.78 21.39 -10.98
C TRP A 266 -15.11 20.18 -11.65
N THR A 267 -14.80 19.18 -10.83
CA THR A 267 -14.17 17.94 -11.25
C THR A 267 -14.98 16.77 -10.72
N SER A 268 -15.29 15.81 -11.60
CA SER A 268 -15.95 14.56 -11.23
C SER A 268 -14.98 13.68 -10.44
N ASN A 269 -15.47 13.07 -9.37
CA ASN A 269 -14.74 12.12 -8.55
C ASN A 269 -15.51 10.82 -8.46
N ASP A 270 -14.80 9.71 -8.56
CA ASP A 270 -15.36 8.37 -8.58
C ASP A 270 -14.80 7.56 -7.42
N VAL A 271 -15.66 6.80 -6.77
CA VAL A 271 -15.32 5.86 -5.71
C VAL A 271 -16.05 4.55 -5.98
N VAL A 272 -15.31 3.44 -5.99
CA VAL A 272 -15.89 2.09 -6.06
C VAL A 272 -15.56 1.36 -4.77
N PHE A 273 -16.56 0.70 -4.19
CA PHE A 273 -16.39 -0.13 -2.99
C PHE A 273 -17.28 -1.37 -3.08
N ASN A 274 -16.96 -2.37 -2.26
CA ASN A 274 -17.80 -3.54 -2.04
C ASN A 274 -18.34 -3.50 -0.61
N THR A 275 -19.62 -3.81 -0.42
CA THR A 275 -20.28 -3.76 0.89
C THR A 275 -19.79 -4.82 1.85
N LEU A 276 -19.11 -5.88 1.38
CA LEU A 276 -18.79 -7.07 2.15
C LEU A 276 -20.05 -7.60 2.82
N GLN A 277 -20.01 -8.05 4.07
CA GLN A 277 -21.18 -8.51 4.81
C GLN A 277 -22.16 -7.41 5.25
N ASN A 278 -21.89 -6.13 4.97
CA ASN A 278 -22.64 -5.01 5.55
C ASN A 278 -23.96 -4.75 4.83
N THR A 279 -25.03 -4.59 5.60
CA THR A 279 -26.35 -4.14 5.13
C THR A 279 -26.56 -2.64 5.35
N GLU A 280 -25.81 -2.04 6.28
CA GLU A 280 -25.77 -0.60 6.50
C GLU A 280 -24.34 -0.08 6.31
N VAL A 281 -24.23 1.03 5.57
CA VAL A 281 -22.98 1.75 5.34
C VAL A 281 -23.16 3.23 5.64
N TRP A 282 -22.14 3.85 6.22
CA TRP A 282 -22.09 5.27 6.55
C TRP A 282 -21.19 6.01 5.57
N LEU A 283 -21.79 6.91 4.78
CA LEU A 283 -21.09 7.77 3.83
C LEU A 283 -20.82 9.14 4.44
N TYR A 284 -19.56 9.56 4.40
CA TYR A 284 -19.15 10.94 4.66
C TYR A 284 -18.44 11.52 3.43
N ILE A 285 -18.72 12.77 3.10
CA ILE A 285 -17.99 13.55 2.08
C ILE A 285 -17.67 14.92 2.69
N GLY A 286 -16.41 15.35 2.62
CA GLY A 286 -16.02 16.69 3.07
C GLY A 286 -14.58 16.79 3.57
N GLY A 287 -14.29 17.82 4.35
CA GLY A 287 -12.96 18.11 4.89
C GLY A 287 -12.81 17.75 6.38
N TRP A 288 -11.67 17.16 6.73
CA TRP A 288 -11.25 16.91 8.12
C TRP A 288 -10.17 17.89 8.55
N GLY A 289 -10.55 19.13 8.87
CA GLY A 289 -9.58 20.19 9.18
C GLY A 289 -8.78 20.61 7.95
N ALA A 290 -9.44 20.76 6.79
CA ALA A 290 -8.80 21.14 5.53
C ALA A 290 -8.24 22.58 5.55
N GLY A 291 -8.95 23.50 6.22
CA GLY A 291 -8.49 24.86 6.52
C GLY A 291 -8.45 25.80 5.31
N GLY A 292 -8.84 27.07 5.51
CA GLY A 292 -8.86 28.13 4.50
C GLY A 292 -9.77 27.89 3.27
N GLY A 293 -10.22 28.96 2.63
CA GLY A 293 -10.90 28.85 1.33
C GLY A 293 -12.35 28.35 1.39
N LYS A 294 -12.79 27.66 0.32
CA LYS A 294 -14.14 27.13 0.13
C LYS A 294 -14.11 25.76 -0.58
N ILE A 295 -15.08 24.91 -0.27
CA ILE A 295 -15.34 23.62 -0.93
C ILE A 295 -16.80 23.63 -1.40
N TRP A 296 -17.08 23.17 -2.61
CA TRP A 296 -18.43 22.91 -3.07
C TRP A 296 -18.60 21.47 -3.50
N LEU A 297 -19.76 20.90 -3.16
CA LEU A 297 -20.21 19.57 -3.57
C LEU A 297 -21.49 19.69 -4.38
N ASP A 298 -21.57 18.90 -5.44
CA ASP A 298 -22.76 18.80 -6.27
C ASP A 298 -22.92 17.42 -6.91
N ASP A 299 -24.13 17.10 -7.37
CA ASP A 299 -24.48 15.91 -8.16
C ASP A 299 -23.93 14.59 -7.58
N VAL A 300 -24.24 14.31 -6.32
CA VAL A 300 -23.86 13.05 -5.65
C VAL A 300 -24.80 11.92 -6.08
N THR A 301 -24.24 10.87 -6.66
CA THR A 301 -24.97 9.69 -7.13
C THR A 301 -24.32 8.41 -6.61
N LEU A 302 -25.13 7.40 -6.32
CA LEU A 302 -24.69 6.07 -5.93
C LEU A 302 -25.48 5.03 -6.71
N HIS A 303 -24.78 4.22 -7.49
CA HIS A 303 -25.39 3.15 -8.27
C HIS A 303 -24.76 1.81 -7.90
N GLN A 304 -25.57 0.76 -7.85
CA GLN A 304 -25.02 -0.59 -7.89
C GLN A 304 -24.35 -0.80 -9.26
N VAL A 305 -23.23 -1.50 -9.26
CA VAL A 305 -22.50 -1.86 -10.48
C VAL A 305 -22.12 -3.34 -10.43
N ALA A 306 -21.85 -3.94 -11.59
CA ALA A 306 -21.38 -5.30 -11.70
C ALA A 306 -20.31 -5.48 -12.78
N GLY A 307 -19.49 -6.52 -12.62
CA GLY A 307 -18.44 -6.87 -13.58
C GLY A 307 -17.23 -5.93 -13.61
N ILE A 308 -17.19 -4.88 -12.79
CA ILE A 308 -16.01 -4.01 -12.67
C ILE A 308 -14.86 -4.82 -12.09
N ASN A 309 -13.73 -4.84 -12.82
CA ASN A 309 -12.52 -5.60 -12.46
C ASN A 309 -12.78 -7.08 -12.08
N LEU A 310 -13.72 -7.73 -12.78
CA LEU A 310 -14.04 -9.15 -12.66
C LEU A 310 -12.79 -10.04 -12.84
N LEU A 311 -12.60 -11.00 -11.94
CA LEU A 311 -11.50 -11.97 -11.96
C LEU A 311 -11.95 -13.32 -12.54
N ARG A 312 -11.03 -14.00 -13.22
CA ARG A 312 -11.25 -15.27 -13.94
C ARG A 312 -10.13 -16.25 -13.64
N ARG A 313 -10.32 -17.11 -12.64
CA ARG A 313 -9.40 -18.20 -12.26
C ARG A 313 -10.08 -19.13 -11.26
N ASP A 314 -9.48 -20.29 -10.97
CA ASP A 314 -10.08 -21.35 -10.15
C ASP A 314 -10.61 -20.89 -8.79
N GLY A 315 -9.88 -20.00 -8.09
CA GLY A 315 -10.33 -19.46 -6.81
C GLY A 315 -11.38 -18.34 -6.89
N CYS A 316 -11.82 -17.99 -8.10
CA CYS A 316 -12.76 -16.91 -8.41
C CYS A 316 -13.80 -17.39 -9.44
N PRO A 317 -14.61 -18.42 -9.12
CA PRO A 317 -15.62 -18.91 -10.06
C PRO A 317 -16.71 -17.87 -10.32
N ILE A 318 -17.35 -18.00 -11.49
CA ILE A 318 -18.60 -17.31 -11.81
C ILE A 318 -19.72 -18.31 -11.66
N ARG A 319 -20.78 -17.92 -10.98
CA ARG A 319 -21.98 -18.72 -10.80
C ARG A 319 -23.19 -17.91 -11.25
N VAL A 320 -23.95 -18.44 -12.22
CA VAL A 320 -25.17 -17.84 -12.74
C VAL A 320 -26.31 -18.80 -12.48
N THR A 321 -27.36 -18.35 -11.79
CA THR A 321 -28.51 -19.18 -11.45
C THR A 321 -29.82 -18.47 -11.77
N SER A 322 -30.91 -19.23 -11.81
CA SER A 322 -32.26 -18.68 -11.78
C SER A 322 -32.49 -17.86 -10.51
N GLU A 323 -33.47 -16.95 -10.54
CA GLU A 323 -33.83 -16.11 -9.39
C GLU A 323 -34.08 -16.90 -8.09
N ASP A 324 -34.71 -18.07 -8.20
CA ASP A 324 -34.99 -18.97 -7.07
C ASP A 324 -33.80 -19.89 -6.71
N GLY A 325 -32.72 -19.87 -7.50
CA GLY A 325 -31.53 -20.71 -7.33
C GLY A 325 -31.74 -22.18 -7.71
N SER A 326 -32.89 -22.57 -8.27
CA SER A 326 -33.21 -23.96 -8.61
C SER A 326 -32.45 -24.49 -9.83
N GLN A 327 -32.01 -23.60 -10.72
CA GLN A 327 -31.25 -23.93 -11.91
C GLN A 327 -29.93 -23.18 -11.93
N GLU A 328 -28.84 -23.90 -12.19
CA GLU A 328 -27.53 -23.32 -12.47
C GLU A 328 -27.24 -23.37 -13.98
N PHE A 329 -26.81 -22.24 -14.51
CA PHE A 329 -26.49 -22.05 -15.91
C PHE A 329 -24.99 -22.19 -16.12
N ILE A 330 -24.60 -22.78 -17.24
CA ILE A 330 -23.25 -23.23 -17.51
C ILE A 330 -22.61 -22.30 -18.55
N GLU A 331 -21.43 -21.77 -18.22
CA GLU A 331 -20.64 -20.99 -19.18
C GLU A 331 -20.20 -21.87 -20.37
N GLY A 332 -20.29 -21.32 -21.58
CA GLY A 332 -20.06 -22.04 -22.83
C GLY A 332 -21.28 -22.77 -23.36
N GLU A 333 -22.26 -23.10 -22.51
CA GLU A 333 -23.52 -23.75 -22.90
C GLU A 333 -24.69 -22.78 -22.92
N ASP A 334 -24.94 -22.05 -21.82
CA ASP A 334 -26.05 -21.10 -21.68
C ASP A 334 -25.64 -19.65 -21.94
N PHE A 335 -24.41 -19.30 -21.62
CA PHE A 335 -23.86 -17.97 -21.83
C PHE A 335 -22.40 -18.05 -22.22
N GLN A 336 -21.94 -17.08 -23.01
CA GLN A 336 -20.55 -16.95 -23.41
C GLN A 336 -19.68 -16.57 -22.22
N ARG A 337 -18.36 -16.73 -22.38
CA ARG A 337 -17.40 -16.30 -21.35
C ARG A 337 -17.62 -14.82 -20.97
N TRP A 338 -17.97 -14.58 -19.71
CA TRP A 338 -18.19 -13.22 -19.20
C TRP A 338 -16.87 -12.57 -18.76
N GLU A 339 -16.42 -11.55 -19.47
CA GLU A 339 -15.17 -10.85 -19.16
C GLU A 339 -15.19 -9.40 -19.66
N TYR A 340 -14.29 -8.58 -19.11
CA TYR A 340 -13.96 -7.28 -19.68
C TYR A 340 -12.61 -7.39 -20.42
N PRO A 341 -12.55 -7.23 -21.75
CA PRO A 341 -11.33 -7.51 -22.52
C PRO A 341 -10.10 -6.70 -22.10
N ASN A 342 -10.30 -5.48 -21.58
CA ASN A 342 -9.22 -4.59 -21.16
C ASN A 342 -8.91 -4.68 -19.66
N MET A 343 -9.46 -5.66 -18.94
CA MET A 343 -9.24 -5.82 -17.50
C MET A 343 -7.74 -5.87 -17.19
N GLY A 344 -7.25 -4.93 -16.39
CA GLY A 344 -5.84 -4.82 -16.02
C GLY A 344 -4.91 -4.45 -17.18
N ARG A 345 -5.41 -3.92 -18.31
CA ARG A 345 -4.64 -3.69 -19.56
C ARG A 345 -4.95 -2.37 -20.28
N VAL A 346 -5.43 -1.36 -19.56
CA VAL A 346 -6.11 -0.19 -20.15
C VAL A 346 -5.15 0.78 -20.84
N ARG A 347 -4.05 1.17 -20.17
CA ARG A 347 -2.95 1.96 -20.77
C ARG A 347 -1.67 1.16 -20.89
N TRP A 348 -1.44 0.25 -19.95
CA TRP A 348 -0.37 -0.74 -19.98
C TRP A 348 -0.80 -1.98 -19.18
N PRO A 349 -0.16 -3.14 -19.43
CA PRO A 349 -0.42 -4.34 -18.63
C PRO A 349 -0.15 -4.09 -17.14
N GLY A 350 -1.09 -4.50 -16.28
CA GLY A 350 -1.06 -4.29 -14.82
C GLY A 350 -1.82 -3.05 -14.35
N GLN A 351 -2.40 -2.25 -15.27
CA GLN A 351 -3.23 -1.10 -14.92
C GLN A 351 -4.72 -1.42 -14.98
N TYR A 352 -5.40 -1.24 -13.85
CA TYR A 352 -6.83 -1.42 -13.69
C TYR A 352 -7.56 -0.09 -13.84
N GLU A 353 -8.80 -0.14 -14.31
CA GLU A 353 -9.70 1.00 -14.35
C GLU A 353 -10.56 1.01 -13.08
N LEU A 354 -10.70 2.17 -12.43
CA LEU A 354 -11.59 2.29 -11.28
C LEU A 354 -13.05 2.05 -11.70
N VAL A 355 -13.42 2.61 -12.85
CA VAL A 355 -14.74 2.51 -13.46
C VAL A 355 -14.51 2.27 -14.95
N HIS A 356 -15.22 1.30 -15.52
CA HIS A 356 -15.28 1.04 -16.95
C HIS A 356 -16.71 0.58 -17.31
N PRO A 357 -17.09 0.50 -18.59
CA PRO A 357 -18.38 -0.06 -18.97
C PRO A 357 -18.59 -1.46 -18.40
N GLN A 358 -19.79 -1.72 -17.85
CA GLN A 358 -20.15 -3.02 -17.29
C GLN A 358 -20.38 -4.02 -18.44
N PRO A 359 -19.59 -5.11 -18.55
CA PRO A 359 -19.79 -6.07 -19.62
C PRO A 359 -21.10 -6.85 -19.40
N PRO A 360 -21.95 -7.05 -20.43
CA PRO A 360 -23.11 -7.92 -20.31
C PRO A 360 -22.68 -9.39 -20.28
N ILE A 361 -23.52 -10.25 -19.71
CA ILE A 361 -23.44 -11.70 -19.92
C ILE A 361 -24.20 -12.01 -21.21
N VAL A 362 -23.49 -12.41 -22.25
CA VAL A 362 -24.10 -12.70 -23.57
C VAL A 362 -24.58 -14.14 -23.60
N LEU A 363 -25.85 -14.37 -23.93
CA LEU A 363 -26.41 -15.71 -24.04
C LEU A 363 -25.91 -16.42 -25.31
N THR A 364 -25.81 -17.75 -25.24
CA THR A 364 -25.58 -18.60 -26.43
C THR A 364 -26.87 -18.79 -27.22
N GLU A 365 -26.77 -19.24 -28.47
CA GLU A 365 -27.95 -19.54 -29.30
C GLU A 365 -28.85 -20.64 -28.71
N ASN A 366 -28.27 -21.60 -28.00
CA ASN A 366 -28.98 -22.74 -27.40
C ASN A 366 -29.25 -22.56 -25.89
N SER A 367 -29.19 -21.32 -25.40
CA SER A 367 -29.32 -21.04 -23.97
C SER A 367 -30.65 -21.53 -23.39
N ARG A 368 -30.57 -22.10 -22.17
CA ARG A 368 -31.74 -22.41 -21.35
C ARG A 368 -32.33 -21.13 -20.73
N ILE A 369 -31.54 -20.06 -20.65
CA ILE A 369 -31.96 -18.75 -20.13
C ILE A 369 -32.90 -18.09 -21.14
N ARG A 370 -33.98 -17.46 -20.64
CA ARG A 370 -35.01 -16.80 -21.46
C ARG A 370 -34.95 -15.29 -21.34
N ASN A 371 -35.40 -14.60 -22.40
CA ASN A 371 -35.56 -13.15 -22.37
C ASN A 371 -36.56 -12.74 -21.26
N GLY A 372 -36.24 -11.67 -20.54
CA GLY A 372 -36.99 -11.20 -19.37
C GLY A 372 -36.74 -11.99 -18.08
N GLN A 373 -35.92 -13.04 -18.12
CA GLN A 373 -35.62 -13.84 -16.93
C GLN A 373 -34.71 -13.07 -15.97
N MET A 374 -35.01 -13.16 -14.68
CA MET A 374 -34.14 -12.70 -13.59
C MET A 374 -33.13 -13.78 -13.23
N LEU A 375 -31.88 -13.35 -13.02
CA LEU A 375 -30.75 -14.21 -12.70
C LEU A 375 -30.05 -13.73 -11.43
N LYS A 376 -29.44 -14.67 -10.71
CA LYS A 376 -28.51 -14.41 -9.62
C LYS A 376 -27.10 -14.73 -10.07
N VAL A 377 -26.23 -13.73 -10.01
CA VAL A 377 -24.85 -13.79 -10.50
C VAL A 377 -23.87 -13.56 -9.35
N SER A 378 -23.05 -14.57 -9.07
CA SER A 378 -21.93 -14.49 -8.12
C SER A 378 -20.60 -14.53 -8.86
N TYR A 379 -19.64 -13.72 -8.43
CA TYR A 379 -18.31 -13.62 -9.02
C TYR A 379 -17.34 -12.95 -8.04
N PHE A 380 -16.08 -12.74 -8.45
CA PHE A 380 -15.08 -12.03 -7.66
C PHE A 380 -14.46 -10.87 -8.44
N HIS A 381 -14.05 -9.82 -7.74
CA HIS A 381 -13.41 -8.66 -8.35
C HIS A 381 -12.19 -8.16 -7.59
N ALA A 382 -11.27 -7.53 -8.31
CA ALA A 382 -10.18 -6.78 -7.71
C ALA A 382 -10.62 -5.37 -7.31
N LEU A 383 -10.04 -4.86 -6.21
CA LEU A 383 -10.29 -3.50 -5.74
C LEU A 383 -8.99 -2.70 -5.71
N MET A 384 -9.04 -1.52 -6.32
CA MET A 384 -7.97 -0.53 -6.27
C MET A 384 -7.95 0.17 -4.91
N HIS A 385 -6.76 0.46 -4.39
CA HIS A 385 -6.60 1.27 -3.18
C HIS A 385 -5.51 2.33 -3.36
N MET A 386 -5.58 3.40 -2.56
CA MET A 386 -4.64 4.51 -2.55
C MET A 386 -4.39 5.02 -3.99
N ASN A 387 -3.12 5.04 -4.40
CA ASN A 387 -2.64 5.49 -5.70
C ASN A 387 -2.62 4.31 -6.70
N GLU A 388 -3.79 3.73 -6.98
CA GLU A 388 -3.98 2.65 -7.97
C GLU A 388 -3.31 1.30 -7.62
N GLY A 389 -3.00 1.07 -6.34
CA GLY A 389 -2.41 -0.18 -5.86
C GLY A 389 -3.39 -1.35 -5.95
N ILE A 390 -2.88 -2.51 -6.36
CA ILE A 390 -3.62 -3.78 -6.41
C ILE A 390 -2.87 -4.84 -5.61
N CYS A 391 -3.59 -5.52 -4.72
CA CYS A 391 -3.08 -6.69 -4.01
C CYS A 391 -3.18 -7.95 -4.90
N ILE A 392 -2.19 -8.83 -4.81
CA ILE A 392 -2.17 -10.12 -5.51
C ILE A 392 -2.75 -11.24 -4.64
N CYS A 393 -3.24 -12.31 -5.27
CA CYS A 393 -3.66 -13.51 -4.56
C CYS A 393 -2.47 -14.16 -3.82
N LEU A 394 -2.71 -14.61 -2.59
CA LEU A 394 -1.68 -15.22 -1.73
C LEU A 394 -1.57 -16.75 -1.89
N SER A 395 -2.39 -17.38 -2.73
CA SER A 395 -2.51 -18.85 -2.78
C SER A 395 -2.57 -19.45 -4.17
N GLN A 396 -2.73 -18.65 -5.23
CA GLN A 396 -2.76 -19.17 -6.60
C GLN A 396 -1.35 -19.58 -7.04
N ASP A 397 -1.17 -20.81 -7.51
CA ASP A 397 0.15 -21.35 -7.88
C ASP A 397 0.87 -20.51 -8.94
N GLU A 398 0.13 -20.06 -9.97
CA GLU A 398 0.68 -19.23 -11.05
C GLU A 398 1.35 -17.94 -10.53
N VAL A 399 0.91 -17.39 -9.39
CA VAL A 399 1.59 -16.24 -8.77
C VAL A 399 3.03 -16.60 -8.44
N PHE A 400 3.24 -17.75 -7.81
CA PHE A 400 4.56 -18.19 -7.38
C PHE A 400 5.44 -18.60 -8.56
N ASP A 401 4.85 -19.14 -9.62
CA ASP A 401 5.57 -19.42 -10.87
C ASP A 401 6.11 -18.12 -11.50
N LEU A 402 5.29 -17.07 -11.57
CA LEU A 402 5.72 -15.76 -12.06
C LEU A 402 6.80 -15.13 -11.18
N LEU A 403 6.68 -15.24 -9.86
CA LEU A 403 7.67 -14.74 -8.91
C LEU A 403 9.00 -15.48 -9.02
N GLU A 404 8.99 -16.79 -9.25
CA GLU A 404 10.21 -17.57 -9.48
C GLU A 404 10.92 -17.17 -10.78
N GLU A 405 10.19 -16.98 -11.87
CA GLU A 405 10.77 -16.54 -13.15
C GLU A 405 11.33 -15.11 -13.07
N HIS A 406 10.65 -14.22 -12.35
CA HIS A 406 11.18 -12.90 -12.01
C HIS A 406 12.49 -13.02 -11.21
N LEU A 407 12.51 -13.86 -10.17
CA LEU A 407 13.69 -14.09 -9.34
C LEU A 407 14.88 -14.62 -10.16
N LYS A 408 14.66 -15.60 -11.05
CA LYS A 408 15.70 -16.15 -11.92
C LYS A 408 16.34 -15.06 -12.78
N THR A 409 15.52 -14.18 -13.35
CA THR A 409 15.97 -13.04 -14.16
C THR A 409 16.79 -12.05 -13.32
N VAL A 410 16.30 -11.71 -12.12
CA VAL A 410 16.99 -10.82 -11.19
C VAL A 410 18.32 -11.41 -10.75
N LYS A 411 18.36 -12.70 -10.39
CA LYS A 411 19.59 -13.41 -10.00
C LYS A 411 20.63 -13.38 -11.12
N GLN A 412 20.22 -13.69 -12.35
CA GLN A 412 21.12 -13.70 -13.50
C GLN A 412 21.76 -12.33 -13.72
N LEU A 413 20.98 -11.25 -13.57
CA LEU A 413 21.42 -9.89 -13.89
C LEU A 413 22.22 -9.23 -12.76
N TYR A 414 21.75 -9.36 -11.51
CA TYR A 414 22.34 -8.65 -10.37
C TYR A 414 23.37 -9.48 -9.60
N GLN A 415 23.26 -10.82 -9.63
CA GLN A 415 24.09 -11.73 -8.83
C GLN A 415 24.22 -11.30 -7.36
N PRO A 416 23.12 -11.00 -6.66
CA PRO A 416 23.16 -10.45 -5.31
C PRO A 416 23.51 -11.54 -4.28
N LYS A 417 23.93 -11.12 -3.08
CA LYS A 417 24.00 -12.01 -1.91
C LYS A 417 22.67 -12.00 -1.13
N THR A 418 21.99 -10.86 -1.15
CA THR A 418 20.81 -10.59 -0.33
C THR A 418 19.65 -10.13 -1.19
N TYR A 419 18.45 -10.61 -0.85
CA TYR A 419 17.20 -10.20 -1.46
C TYR A 419 16.30 -9.49 -0.46
N LEU A 420 15.68 -8.39 -0.90
CA LEU A 420 14.60 -7.74 -0.14
C LEU A 420 13.25 -8.30 -0.62
N MET A 421 12.68 -9.22 0.15
CA MET A 421 11.34 -9.76 -0.06
C MET A 421 10.30 -8.68 0.23
N ALA A 422 9.65 -8.17 -0.81
CA ALA A 422 8.71 -7.05 -0.73
C ALA A 422 7.30 -7.52 -0.32
N GLN A 423 7.15 -7.86 0.96
CA GLN A 423 5.88 -8.25 1.58
C GLN A 423 5.51 -7.26 2.69
N ASP A 424 5.02 -6.11 2.26
CA ASP A 424 4.53 -4.99 3.08
C ASP A 424 3.08 -4.67 2.73
N GLU A 425 2.33 -4.03 3.63
CA GLU A 425 1.04 -3.39 3.32
C GLU A 425 0.05 -4.25 2.48
N VAL A 426 -0.11 -5.53 2.83
CA VAL A 426 -1.07 -6.44 2.18
C VAL A 426 -2.48 -6.07 2.62
N ARG A 427 -3.03 -5.03 1.98
CA ARG A 427 -4.25 -4.33 2.42
C ARG A 427 -5.56 -5.03 2.04
N LEU A 428 -5.51 -6.02 1.16
CA LEU A 428 -6.65 -6.82 0.73
C LEU A 428 -6.19 -8.26 0.49
N ALA A 429 -6.73 -9.21 1.26
CA ALA A 429 -6.40 -10.64 1.15
C ALA A 429 -7.49 -11.52 1.79
N GLY A 430 -7.42 -12.82 1.51
CA GLY A 430 -8.19 -13.84 2.24
C GLY A 430 -9.58 -14.16 1.67
N TRP A 431 -10.05 -13.43 0.65
CA TRP A 431 -11.45 -13.51 0.22
C TRP A 431 -11.75 -14.55 -0.87
N CYS A 432 -10.83 -14.80 -1.82
CA CYS A 432 -11.01 -15.82 -2.85
C CYS A 432 -11.13 -17.21 -2.24
N GLU A 433 -11.75 -18.15 -2.94
CA GLU A 433 -11.91 -19.53 -2.47
C GLU A 433 -10.55 -20.19 -2.18
N CYS A 434 -9.54 -19.88 -3.00
CA CYS A 434 -8.15 -20.29 -2.79
C CYS A 434 -7.52 -19.83 -1.47
N CYS A 435 -7.87 -18.63 -1.00
CA CYS A 435 -7.36 -18.04 0.22
C CYS A 435 -8.33 -18.23 1.39
N ASN A 436 -9.45 -18.94 1.20
CA ASN A 436 -10.46 -19.18 2.21
C ASN A 436 -10.77 -20.66 2.45
N PRO A 437 -9.75 -21.52 2.64
CA PRO A 437 -10.02 -22.89 3.07
C PRO A 437 -10.61 -22.90 4.50
N PRO A 438 -11.49 -23.85 4.83
CA PRO A 438 -12.11 -23.94 6.15
C PRO A 438 -11.10 -23.96 7.29
N GLY A 439 -11.33 -23.14 8.31
CA GLY A 439 -10.53 -23.10 9.54
C GLY A 439 -9.16 -22.43 9.43
N ILE A 440 -8.82 -21.83 8.28
CA ILE A 440 -7.53 -21.14 8.08
C ILE A 440 -7.76 -19.64 8.03
N THR A 441 -7.02 -18.86 8.84
CA THR A 441 -7.09 -17.39 8.85
C THR A 441 -6.32 -16.75 7.71
N THR A 442 -6.58 -15.47 7.42
CA THR A 442 -5.84 -14.70 6.41
C THR A 442 -4.36 -14.58 6.80
N GLY A 443 -4.06 -14.41 8.10
CA GLY A 443 -2.69 -14.45 8.63
C GLY A 443 -1.98 -15.76 8.32
N GLN A 444 -2.64 -16.90 8.51
CA GLN A 444 -2.06 -18.21 8.16
C GLN A 444 -1.87 -18.38 6.65
N VAL A 445 -2.74 -17.80 5.82
CA VAL A 445 -2.54 -17.78 4.36
C VAL A 445 -1.31 -16.94 4.00
N LEU A 446 -1.14 -15.76 4.60
CA LEU A 446 0.04 -14.94 4.40
C LEU A 446 1.32 -15.63 4.90
N ALA A 447 1.27 -16.33 6.03
CA ALA A 447 2.39 -17.12 6.54
C ALA A 447 2.84 -18.17 5.50
N ARG A 448 1.90 -18.93 4.92
CA ARG A 448 2.20 -19.92 3.88
C ARG A 448 2.80 -19.27 2.63
N ALA A 449 2.29 -18.12 2.22
CA ALA A 449 2.81 -17.38 1.07
C ALA A 449 4.24 -16.88 1.33
N ALA A 450 4.50 -16.32 2.50
CA ALA A 450 5.82 -15.84 2.91
C ALA A 450 6.85 -16.96 2.94
N HIS A 451 6.50 -18.09 3.56
CA HIS A 451 7.34 -19.29 3.61
C HIS A 451 7.65 -19.81 2.20
N ARG A 452 6.63 -19.95 1.34
CA ARG A 452 6.83 -20.38 -0.06
C ARG A 452 7.72 -19.44 -0.85
N CYS A 453 7.62 -18.12 -0.64
CA CYS A 453 8.52 -17.16 -1.28
C CYS A 453 9.97 -17.33 -0.82
N ALA A 454 10.20 -17.54 0.49
CA ALA A 454 11.53 -17.83 1.02
C ALA A 454 12.10 -19.15 0.46
N ASP A 455 11.28 -20.21 0.40
CA ASP A 455 11.65 -21.50 -0.21
C ASP A 455 12.06 -21.35 -1.68
N ILE A 456 11.32 -20.55 -2.46
CA ILE A 456 11.66 -20.28 -3.86
C ILE A 456 13.00 -19.55 -3.93
N ILE A 457 13.24 -18.55 -3.06
CA ILE A 457 14.54 -17.87 -2.99
C ILE A 457 15.66 -18.86 -2.71
N HIS A 458 15.55 -19.70 -1.69
CA HIS A 458 16.60 -20.68 -1.37
C HIS A 458 16.76 -21.78 -2.41
N ARG A 459 15.69 -22.17 -3.12
CA ARG A 459 15.78 -23.13 -4.22
C ARG A 459 16.55 -22.56 -5.41
N VAL A 460 16.32 -21.30 -5.75
CA VAL A 460 17.02 -20.62 -6.86
C VAL A 460 18.41 -20.16 -6.42
N ASP A 461 18.58 -19.76 -5.17
CA ASP A 461 19.82 -19.30 -4.55
C ASP A 461 20.01 -19.82 -3.11
N PRO A 462 20.62 -21.01 -2.95
CA PRO A 462 20.78 -21.62 -1.63
C PRO A 462 21.62 -20.80 -0.63
N GLY A 463 22.45 -19.87 -1.12
CA GLY A 463 23.30 -19.02 -0.27
C GLY A 463 22.72 -17.64 0.02
N ALA A 464 21.51 -17.36 -0.45
CA ALA A 464 20.90 -16.04 -0.32
C ALA A 464 20.54 -15.69 1.13
N GLU A 465 20.81 -14.45 1.52
CA GLU A 465 20.19 -13.83 2.68
C GLU A 465 18.86 -13.20 2.28
N ILE A 466 17.87 -13.24 3.17
CA ILE A 466 16.53 -12.68 2.93
C ILE A 466 16.23 -11.64 3.99
N VAL A 467 15.79 -10.45 3.55
CA VAL A 467 15.19 -9.44 4.42
C VAL A 467 13.74 -9.21 3.98
N THR A 468 12.81 -9.13 4.92
CA THR A 468 11.42 -8.72 4.66
C THR A 468 11.01 -7.56 5.56
N TRP A 469 10.04 -6.76 5.13
CA TRP A 469 9.49 -5.68 5.97
C TRP A 469 8.69 -6.24 7.14
N SER A 470 8.71 -5.53 8.28
CA SER A 470 8.12 -6.04 9.54
C SER A 470 6.60 -6.00 9.61
N ASP A 471 5.95 -5.05 8.95
CA ASP A 471 4.61 -4.60 9.32
C ASP A 471 3.55 -5.69 9.23
N MET A 472 3.56 -6.47 8.15
CA MET A 472 2.60 -7.54 7.94
C MET A 472 2.86 -8.76 8.82
N PHE A 473 3.96 -8.78 9.57
CA PHE A 473 4.38 -9.85 10.48
C PHE A 473 4.52 -9.37 11.93
N ASP A 474 4.21 -8.10 12.22
CA ASP A 474 4.35 -7.51 13.54
C ASP A 474 2.97 -7.32 14.20
N PRO A 475 2.66 -8.03 15.31
CA PRO A 475 1.38 -7.86 16.03
C PRO A 475 1.24 -6.47 16.68
N HIS A 476 2.34 -5.72 16.76
CA HIS A 476 2.39 -4.34 17.19
C HIS A 476 2.27 -3.34 16.02
N HIS A 477 2.09 -3.83 14.78
CA HIS A 477 1.93 -3.04 13.57
C HIS A 477 0.69 -3.47 12.75
N ASN A 478 0.86 -4.05 11.57
CA ASN A 478 -0.22 -4.41 10.64
C ASN A 478 -0.70 -5.86 10.79
N ALA A 479 0.00 -6.73 11.54
CA ALA A 479 -0.44 -8.10 11.80
C ALA A 479 -1.52 -8.18 12.89
N ILE A 480 -2.64 -7.48 12.66
CA ILE A 480 -3.74 -7.29 13.59
C ILE A 480 -5.06 -7.82 13.01
N ASP A 481 -6.10 -7.76 13.83
CA ASP A 481 -7.46 -8.08 13.42
C ASP A 481 -8.01 -6.99 12.49
N ASN A 482 -8.71 -7.40 11.43
CA ASN A 482 -9.39 -6.49 10.50
C ASN A 482 -8.48 -5.41 9.89
N TYR A 483 -7.23 -5.77 9.55
CA TYR A 483 -6.33 -4.86 8.85
C TYR A 483 -6.90 -4.50 7.47
N TRP A 484 -7.27 -3.23 7.29
CA TRP A 484 -7.80 -2.71 6.03
C TRP A 484 -9.00 -3.50 5.48
N LEU A 485 -8.82 -4.25 4.40
CA LEU A 485 -9.84 -5.04 3.71
C LEU A 485 -9.43 -6.52 3.66
N THR A 486 -8.67 -7.00 4.65
CA THR A 486 -8.46 -8.44 4.83
C THR A 486 -9.75 -9.10 5.31
N ARG A 487 -9.95 -10.38 4.95
CA ARG A 487 -11.13 -11.14 5.37
C ARG A 487 -11.30 -11.14 6.88
N ASP A 488 -10.22 -11.48 7.57
CA ASP A 488 -10.17 -11.59 9.02
C ASP A 488 -8.78 -11.16 9.52
N THR A 489 -8.30 -11.81 10.58
CA THR A 489 -7.04 -11.48 11.23
C THR A 489 -5.82 -11.79 10.39
N ILE A 490 -4.85 -10.86 10.41
CA ILE A 490 -3.48 -11.09 9.91
C ILE A 490 -2.58 -11.69 11.00
N ARG A 491 -3.03 -11.76 12.25
CA ARG A 491 -2.26 -12.39 13.34
C ARG A 491 -1.83 -13.81 12.96
N GLY A 492 -0.61 -14.16 13.36
CA GLY A 492 0.02 -15.44 13.05
C GLY A 492 0.73 -15.48 11.69
N SER A 493 0.69 -14.40 10.90
CA SER A 493 1.46 -14.29 9.65
C SER A 493 2.95 -14.51 9.85
N TRP A 494 3.50 -14.08 10.99
CA TRP A 494 4.90 -14.23 11.37
C TRP A 494 5.38 -15.67 11.52
N GLU A 495 4.46 -16.64 11.62
CA GLU A 495 4.82 -18.07 11.64
C GLU A 495 5.30 -18.56 10.28
N GLY A 496 5.16 -17.76 9.21
CA GLY A 496 5.75 -18.03 7.91
C GLY A 496 7.21 -17.61 7.75
N LEU A 497 7.78 -16.96 8.76
CA LEU A 497 9.17 -16.47 8.72
C LEU A 497 10.08 -17.44 9.46
N GLU A 498 10.99 -18.07 8.71
CA GLU A 498 12.08 -18.86 9.28
C GLU A 498 13.10 -17.96 9.98
N ARG A 499 13.87 -18.52 10.93
CA ARG A 499 14.79 -17.75 11.79
C ARG A 499 15.90 -17.02 11.03
N ASP A 500 16.26 -17.50 9.85
CA ASP A 500 17.27 -16.92 8.97
C ASP A 500 16.75 -15.74 8.14
N VAL A 501 15.43 -15.52 8.09
CA VAL A 501 14.84 -14.32 7.51
C VAL A 501 15.04 -13.14 8.45
N TRP A 502 15.69 -12.09 7.94
CA TRP A 502 15.87 -10.83 8.64
C TRP A 502 14.65 -9.92 8.50
N ILE A 503 14.49 -9.02 9.47
CA ILE A 503 13.38 -8.09 9.54
C ILE A 503 13.84 -6.65 9.31
N GLY A 504 13.40 -6.05 8.22
CA GLY A 504 13.41 -4.60 8.01
C GLY A 504 12.34 -3.96 8.88
N ASN A 505 12.70 -3.54 10.08
CA ASN A 505 11.76 -3.04 11.07
C ASN A 505 11.51 -1.54 10.91
N TRP A 506 10.29 -1.19 10.48
CA TRP A 506 9.86 0.20 10.27
C TRP A 506 8.74 0.67 11.22
N ASN A 507 8.50 -0.06 12.32
CA ASN A 507 7.44 0.31 13.26
C ASN A 507 7.85 1.52 14.13
N HIS A 508 7.57 2.74 13.67
CA HIS A 508 7.89 3.95 14.41
C HIS A 508 6.97 4.21 15.63
N GLY A 509 5.78 3.62 15.67
CA GLY A 509 4.78 3.88 16.70
C GLY A 509 4.97 3.05 17.97
N ARG A 510 5.43 1.80 17.81
CA ARG A 510 5.68 0.83 18.87
C ARG A 510 7.00 0.09 18.64
N ALA A 511 8.06 0.86 18.38
CA ALA A 511 9.37 0.35 18.00
C ALA A 511 9.92 -0.64 19.04
N LYS A 512 9.82 -0.33 20.33
CA LYS A 512 10.38 -1.16 21.40
C LYS A 512 9.71 -2.53 21.46
N GLU A 513 8.37 -2.56 21.41
CA GLU A 513 7.59 -3.79 21.41
C GLU A 513 7.84 -4.63 20.15
N SER A 514 7.89 -3.97 18.98
CA SER A 514 8.20 -4.61 17.71
C SER A 514 9.58 -5.26 17.69
N LEU A 515 10.61 -4.51 18.11
CA LEU A 515 12.00 -4.99 18.15
C LEU A 515 12.16 -6.16 19.11
N ALA A 516 11.55 -6.08 20.30
CA ALA A 516 11.56 -7.17 21.27
C ALA A 516 10.86 -8.43 20.70
N PHE A 517 9.70 -8.27 20.07
CA PHE A 517 8.95 -9.38 19.49
C PHE A 517 9.76 -10.21 18.48
N PHE A 518 10.46 -9.56 17.56
CA PHE A 518 11.28 -10.28 16.57
C PHE A 518 12.59 -10.83 17.17
N ALA A 519 13.18 -10.11 18.12
CA ALA A 519 14.38 -10.56 18.83
C ALA A 519 14.11 -11.84 19.65
N ASP A 520 12.97 -11.91 20.35
CA ASP A 520 12.54 -13.08 21.13
C ASP A 520 12.32 -14.33 20.25
N ARG A 521 12.01 -14.12 18.96
CA ARG A 521 11.88 -15.18 17.96
C ARG A 521 13.20 -15.54 17.28
N GLY A 522 14.27 -14.80 17.57
CA GLY A 522 15.62 -15.02 17.08
C GLY A 522 15.93 -14.40 15.72
N HIS A 523 15.08 -13.50 15.21
CA HIS A 523 15.33 -12.83 13.94
C HIS A 523 16.37 -11.72 14.09
N ARG A 524 17.23 -11.61 13.08
CA ARG A 524 18.12 -10.45 12.91
C ARG A 524 17.34 -9.29 12.31
N GLN A 525 17.70 -8.06 12.67
CA GLN A 525 16.91 -6.88 12.35
C GLN A 525 17.74 -5.76 11.73
N LEU A 526 17.13 -5.08 10.78
CA LEU A 526 17.57 -3.87 10.09
C LEU A 526 16.60 -2.76 10.44
N LEU A 527 17.05 -1.71 11.14
CA LEU A 527 16.22 -0.58 11.54
C LEU A 527 15.93 0.34 10.35
N ALA A 528 14.65 0.52 10.01
CA ALA A 528 14.19 1.49 9.02
C ALA A 528 13.55 2.68 9.75
N THR A 529 14.37 3.68 10.06
CA THR A 529 13.97 4.79 10.95
C THR A 529 13.83 6.14 10.27
N TYR A 530 14.26 6.25 9.01
CA TYR A 530 14.13 7.47 8.21
C TYR A 530 12.80 7.49 7.43
N TYR A 531 12.20 8.67 7.29
CA TYR A 531 11.03 8.91 6.44
C TYR A 531 11.14 10.33 5.87
N ASP A 532 10.63 10.56 4.65
CA ASP A 532 10.70 11.86 3.96
C ASP A 532 9.81 12.94 4.64
N ARG A 533 10.24 13.40 5.82
CA ARG A 533 9.51 14.37 6.66
C ARG A 533 10.50 15.30 7.35
N ARG A 534 10.04 16.51 7.67
CA ARG A 534 10.87 17.56 8.30
C ARG A 534 11.50 17.16 9.64
N ASN A 535 10.85 16.29 10.41
CA ASN A 535 11.29 15.91 11.75
C ASN A 535 11.91 14.50 11.81
N TRP A 536 12.52 14.04 10.71
CA TRP A 536 13.06 12.69 10.58
C TRP A 536 14.09 12.35 11.68
N HIS A 537 14.92 13.30 12.13
CA HIS A 537 15.91 13.04 13.21
C HIS A 537 15.27 12.46 14.48
N ASN A 538 14.07 12.92 14.84
CA ASN A 538 13.36 12.43 16.03
C ASN A 538 12.88 10.98 15.87
N PHE A 539 12.60 10.54 14.64
CA PHE A 539 12.27 9.14 14.37
C PHE A 539 13.51 8.26 14.44
N VAL A 540 14.63 8.75 13.91
CA VAL A 540 15.92 8.07 14.00
C VAL A 540 16.37 7.88 15.44
N ARG A 541 16.42 8.97 16.24
CA ARG A 541 16.80 8.88 17.66
C ARG A 541 15.92 7.92 18.44
N ARG A 542 14.59 8.04 18.35
CA ARG A 542 13.66 7.14 19.04
C ARG A 542 13.83 5.68 18.62
N GLY A 543 14.10 5.42 17.34
CA GLY A 543 14.39 4.07 16.86
C GLY A 543 15.71 3.52 17.41
N LEU A 544 16.76 4.34 17.46
CA LEU A 544 18.05 3.99 18.04
C LEU A 544 17.94 3.73 19.55
N GLU A 545 17.21 4.57 20.29
CA GLU A 545 16.90 4.39 21.71
C GLU A 545 16.10 3.11 21.95
N ALA A 546 15.08 2.85 21.13
CA ALA A 546 14.26 1.64 21.25
C ALA A 546 15.04 0.34 21.00
N ALA A 547 16.11 0.41 20.21
CA ALA A 547 17.00 -0.72 19.94
C ALA A 547 18.06 -0.95 21.03
N GLU A 548 18.25 -0.02 21.97
CA GLU A 548 19.23 -0.20 23.03
C GLU A 548 18.90 -1.43 23.90
N GLY A 549 19.88 -2.33 24.02
CA GLY A 549 19.74 -3.57 24.80
C GLY A 549 18.88 -4.65 24.14
N VAL A 550 18.37 -4.43 22.91
CA VAL A 550 17.67 -5.47 22.14
C VAL A 550 18.71 -6.27 21.35
N PRO A 551 18.78 -7.61 21.51
CA PRO A 551 19.75 -8.42 20.76
C PRO A 551 19.38 -8.50 19.28
N HIS A 552 20.36 -8.83 18.44
CA HIS A 552 20.20 -9.09 17.00
C HIS A 552 19.73 -7.91 16.15
N VAL A 553 19.85 -6.67 16.64
CA VAL A 553 19.64 -5.46 15.85
C VAL A 553 20.96 -5.02 15.23
N ASP A 554 21.31 -5.63 14.10
CA ASP A 554 22.64 -5.54 13.49
C ASP A 554 22.70 -4.62 12.26
N GLY A 555 21.58 -3.98 11.90
CA GLY A 555 21.48 -3.16 10.71
C GLY A 555 20.69 -1.86 10.85
N ILE A 556 20.94 -0.93 9.94
CA ILE A 556 20.21 0.34 9.75
C ILE A 556 20.00 0.60 8.25
N ILE A 557 18.86 1.19 7.88
CA ILE A 557 18.54 1.57 6.49
C ILE A 557 17.96 2.98 6.40
N TYR A 558 18.46 3.74 5.42
CA TYR A 558 17.92 5.02 4.99
C TYR A 558 16.78 4.81 3.98
N THR A 559 15.53 5.10 4.35
CA THR A 559 14.33 4.81 3.56
C THR A 559 13.66 6.05 2.97
N THR A 560 14.11 6.50 1.79
CA THR A 560 13.40 7.52 1.01
C THR A 560 12.41 6.89 0.03
N TRP A 561 11.26 7.53 -0.14
CA TRP A 561 10.16 7.16 -1.03
C TRP A 561 9.98 8.16 -2.18
N SER A 562 10.80 9.20 -2.24
CA SER A 562 10.73 10.27 -3.23
C SER A 562 12.07 10.51 -3.95
N ASN A 563 13.02 9.57 -3.88
CA ASN A 563 14.41 9.76 -4.31
C ASN A 563 15.06 11.02 -3.69
N ASP A 564 14.71 11.36 -2.44
CA ASP A 564 15.34 12.45 -1.73
C ASP A 564 16.54 11.91 -0.93
N TYR A 565 17.75 12.22 -1.40
CA TYR A 565 19.01 11.78 -0.79
C TYR A 565 19.79 12.96 -0.17
N GLN A 566 19.12 14.07 0.15
CA GLN A 566 19.78 15.24 0.73
C GLN A 566 20.32 14.98 2.15
N HIS A 567 19.68 14.07 2.89
CA HIS A 567 20.04 13.73 4.27
C HIS A 567 20.91 12.46 4.37
N LEU A 568 21.39 11.94 3.25
CA LEU A 568 22.07 10.63 3.19
C LEU A 568 23.31 10.58 4.11
N GLU A 569 24.17 11.59 4.02
CA GLU A 569 25.37 11.72 4.85
C GLU A 569 25.03 12.08 6.31
N GLU A 570 24.10 13.01 6.51
CA GLU A 570 23.67 13.46 7.85
C GLU A 570 23.05 12.32 8.67
N PHE A 571 22.26 11.46 8.02
CA PHE A 571 21.68 10.28 8.65
C PHE A 571 22.77 9.35 9.21
N MET A 572 23.82 9.07 8.44
CA MET A 572 24.91 8.21 8.93
C MET A 572 25.72 8.86 10.04
N GLN A 573 25.91 10.19 9.99
CA GLN A 573 26.55 10.91 11.09
C GLN A 573 25.74 10.75 12.37
N LEU A 574 24.42 10.94 12.33
CA LEU A 574 23.54 10.76 13.49
C LEU A 574 23.58 9.32 14.04
N VAL A 575 23.56 8.32 13.16
CA VAL A 575 23.60 6.90 13.54
C VAL A 575 24.93 6.49 14.18
N SER A 576 26.02 7.16 13.82
CA SER A 576 27.37 6.87 14.30
C SER A 576 27.70 7.57 15.64
N LEU A 577 26.81 8.43 16.16
CA LEU A 577 27.05 9.09 17.43
C LEU A 577 26.93 8.10 18.61
N PRO A 578 27.87 8.11 19.56
CA PRO A 578 27.74 7.38 20.82
C PRO A 578 26.49 7.82 21.58
N ALA A 579 25.71 6.87 22.10
CA ALA A 579 24.48 7.11 22.86
C ALA A 579 24.67 8.05 24.08
N THR A 580 25.90 8.23 24.56
CA THR A 580 26.24 9.04 25.73
C THR A 580 26.43 10.54 25.46
N LEU A 581 26.41 11.00 24.20
CA LEU A 581 26.64 12.41 23.85
C LEU A 581 25.36 13.24 23.68
N GLU A 582 24.16 12.64 23.81
CA GLU A 582 22.87 13.33 23.67
C GLU A 582 22.24 13.81 25.00
N LYS A 583 23.03 13.93 26.09
CA LYS A 583 22.56 14.55 27.35
C LYS A 583 23.03 15.98 27.54
#